data_AF-E1K2Q0-F1
#
_entry.id   AF-E1K2Q0-F1
#
_cell.length_a   1.000
_cell.length_b   1.000
_cell.length_c   1.000
_cell.angle_alpha   90.00
_cell.angle_beta   90.00
_cell.angle_gamma   90.00
#
_symmetry.space_group_name_H-M   'P 1'
#
loop_
_entity.id
_entity.type
_entity.pdbx_description
1 polymer ?
#
loop_
_entity_poly.entity_id
_entity_poly.type
_entity_poly.pdbx_seq_one_letter_code
_entity_poly.pdbx_strand_id
1 'polypeptide(L)'
;MNAIRLVALIVLFVGLTLIEAGNSHAFRRRSSVTGPRGRTVTNEATTTRTPGGYNRSATTTGPGGQSVTRESGGHWDPATR
;
A
#
# COMPACT_ATOMS: atom_id res chain seq x y z
N MET A 1 -1.66 -8.16 -50.34
CA MET A 1 -1.00 -7.56 -49.17
C MET A 1 -2.07 -7.24 -48.16
N ASN A 2 -2.07 -7.98 -47.06
CA ASN A 2 -3.28 -8.61 -46.55
C ASN A 2 -3.67 -7.95 -45.22
N ALA A 3 -4.98 -7.80 -44.97
CA ALA A 3 -5.58 -7.17 -43.80
C ALA A 3 -4.95 -7.56 -42.44
N ILE A 4 -4.26 -8.70 -42.39
CA ILE A 4 -3.43 -9.20 -41.27
C ILE A 4 -2.36 -8.18 -40.81
N ARG A 5 -1.74 -7.40 -41.70
CA ARG A 5 -0.75 -6.37 -41.31
C ARG A 5 -1.39 -5.12 -40.70
N LEU A 6 -2.66 -4.86 -40.99
CA LEU A 6 -3.40 -3.70 -40.48
C LEU A 6 -4.03 -4.01 -39.12
N VAL A 7 -4.51 -5.25 -38.92
CA VAL A 7 -4.99 -5.75 -37.63
C VAL A 7 -3.85 -5.83 -36.60
N ALA A 8 -2.64 -6.22 -37.03
CA ALA A 8 -1.47 -6.25 -36.16
C ALA A 8 -1.10 -4.87 -35.58
N LEU A 9 -1.45 -3.77 -36.26
CA LEU A 9 -1.15 -2.41 -35.83
C LEU A 9 -2.21 -1.85 -34.87
N ILE A 10 -3.46 -2.31 -34.98
CA ILE A 10 -4.58 -1.90 -34.12
C ILE A 10 -4.52 -2.60 -32.75
N VAL A 11 -4.05 -3.86 -32.69
CA VAL A 11 -3.85 -4.56 -31.42
C VAL A 11 -2.70 -3.93 -30.60
N LEU A 12 -1.72 -3.30 -31.26
CA LEU A 12 -0.60 -2.66 -30.59
C LEU A 12 -0.98 -1.35 -29.87
N PHE A 13 -2.08 -0.69 -30.25
CA PHE A 13 -2.48 0.61 -29.67
C PHE A 13 -3.52 0.51 -28.54
N VAL A 14 -4.29 -0.58 -28.45
CA VAL A 14 -5.33 -0.73 -27.40
C VAL A 14 -4.75 -1.28 -26.08
N GLY A 15 -3.53 -1.81 -26.10
CA GLY A 15 -2.88 -2.42 -24.93
C GLY A 15 -2.12 -1.46 -24.01
N LEU A 16 -2.03 -0.17 -24.33
CA LEU A 16 -1.29 0.80 -23.52
C LEU A 16 -2.22 1.48 -22.53
N THR A 17 -2.83 0.71 -21.63
CA THR A 17 -3.32 1.30 -20.39
C THR A 17 -2.09 1.78 -19.63
N LEU A 18 -1.99 3.10 -19.43
CA LEU A 18 -1.08 3.67 -18.44
C LEU A 18 -1.48 3.04 -17.10
N ILE A 19 -0.75 2.01 -16.69
CA ILE A 19 -0.65 1.67 -15.29
C ILE A 19 0.16 2.82 -14.73
N GLU A 20 -0.55 3.85 -14.25
CA GLU A 20 0.03 4.78 -13.30
C GLU A 20 0.41 3.93 -12.10
N ALA A 21 1.60 3.33 -12.15
CA ALA A 21 2.35 2.93 -10.99
C ALA A 21 2.73 4.22 -10.27
N GLY A 22 1.71 4.96 -9.79
CA GLY A 22 1.88 6.07 -8.88
C GLY A 22 2.68 5.47 -7.75
N ASN A 23 3.92 5.95 -7.60
CA ASN A 23 4.92 5.33 -6.76
C ASN A 23 4.31 5.02 -5.40
N SER A 24 3.85 3.79 -5.21
CA SER A 24 3.19 3.37 -3.98
C SER A 24 4.34 3.12 -3.03
N HIS A 25 4.87 4.20 -2.46
CA HIS A 25 5.85 4.12 -1.40
C HIS A 25 5.13 3.50 -0.21
N ALA A 26 5.23 2.17 -0.13
CA ALA A 26 4.74 1.38 0.98
C ALA A 26 5.85 1.35 2.03
N PHE A 27 5.64 2.07 3.13
CA PHE A 27 6.52 2.03 4.27
C PHE A 27 6.03 0.98 5.26
N ARG A 28 6.87 -0.01 5.56
CA ARG A 28 6.60 -1.02 6.58
C ARG A 28 7.51 -0.80 7.79
N ARG A 29 6.91 -0.82 8.98
CA ARG A 29 7.62 -0.78 10.25
C ARG A 29 7.19 -1.96 11.10
N ARG A 30 8.18 -2.62 11.72
CA ARG A 30 7.97 -3.54 12.83
C ARG A 30 8.72 -3.01 14.04
N SER A 31 8.08 -3.01 15.20
CA SER A 31 8.71 -2.70 16.47
C SER A 31 8.30 -3.71 17.52
N SER A 32 9.22 -4.09 18.39
CA SER A 32 8.97 -5.01 19.50
C SER A 32 9.47 -4.38 20.79
N VAL A 33 8.70 -4.54 21.86
CA VAL A 33 9.06 -4.07 23.19
C VAL A 33 8.82 -5.19 24.19
N THR A 34 9.86 -5.54 24.95
CA THR A 34 9.78 -6.54 26.01
C THR A 34 9.71 -5.84 27.36
N GLY A 35 8.59 -6.04 28.06
CA GLY A 35 8.37 -5.54 29.41
C GLY A 35 8.80 -6.51 30.50
N PRO A 36 8.53 -6.17 31.77
CA PRO A 36 8.81 -7.02 32.92
C PRO A 36 8.22 -8.42 32.76
N ARG A 37 8.90 -9.41 33.35
CA ARG A 37 8.52 -10.84 33.28
C ARG A 37 8.52 -11.41 31.85
N GLY A 38 9.32 -10.84 30.94
CA GLY A 38 9.51 -11.33 29.58
C GLY A 38 8.29 -11.14 28.66
N ARG A 39 7.37 -10.25 29.03
CA ARG A 39 6.14 -10.01 28.27
C ARG A 39 6.42 -9.12 27.07
N THR A 40 6.38 -9.69 25.87
CA THR A 40 6.67 -8.99 24.61
C THR A 40 5.40 -8.49 23.93
N VAL A 41 5.44 -7.27 23.43
CA VAL A 41 4.44 -6.67 22.53
C VAL A 41 5.10 -6.38 21.20
N THR A 42 4.48 -6.81 20.12
CA THR A 42 4.94 -6.52 18.75
C THR A 42 3.92 -5.63 18.05
N ASN A 43 4.39 -4.60 17.35
CA ASN A 43 3.58 -3.81 16.44
C ASN A 43 4.13 -3.91 15.03
N GLU A 44 3.25 -4.18 14.08
CA GLU A 44 3.52 -4.14 12.65
C GLU A 44 2.61 -3.11 12.01
N ALA A 45 3.17 -2.23 11.19
CA ALA A 45 2.41 -1.24 10.47
C ALA A 45 2.89 -1.14 9.02
N THR A 46 1.93 -0.99 8.12
CA THR A 46 2.15 -0.72 6.70
C THR A 46 1.43 0.57 6.36
N THR A 47 2.13 1.53 5.78
CA THR A 47 1.57 2.79 5.29
C THR A 47 1.82 2.88 3.79
N THR A 48 0.76 3.02 3.01
CA THR A 48 0.82 3.15 1.55
C THR A 48 0.44 4.57 1.17
N ARG A 49 1.36 5.27 0.50
CA ARG A 49 1.08 6.59 -0.05
C ARG A 49 0.21 6.47 -1.31
N THR A 50 -0.74 7.38 -1.45
CA THR A 50 -1.61 7.55 -2.63
C THR A 50 -1.44 8.97 -3.18
N PRO A 51 -1.85 9.26 -4.42
CA PRO A 51 -1.67 10.60 -5.01
C PRO A 51 -2.28 11.73 -4.17
N GLY A 52 -3.44 11.46 -3.55
CA GLY A 52 -4.16 12.42 -2.72
C GLY A 52 -4.11 12.14 -1.23
N GLY A 53 -3.34 11.16 -0.74
CA GLY A 53 -3.44 10.77 0.67
C GLY A 53 -2.51 9.66 1.11
N TYR A 54 -2.88 9.00 2.20
CA TYR A 54 -2.25 7.75 2.61
C TYR A 54 -3.30 6.81 3.23
N ASN A 55 -3.02 5.52 3.13
CA ASN A 55 -3.70 4.49 3.91
C ASN A 55 -2.68 3.81 4.84
N ARG A 56 -3.08 3.45 6.05
CA ARG A 56 -2.22 2.83 7.06
C ARG A 56 -2.98 1.77 7.84
N SER A 57 -2.46 0.54 7.78
CA SER A 57 -2.86 -0.59 8.61
C SER A 57 -1.81 -0.83 9.68
N ALA A 58 -2.22 -1.06 10.92
CA ALA A 58 -1.33 -1.41 12.02
C ALA A 58 -1.92 -2.49 12.93
N THR A 59 -1.19 -3.58 13.10
CA THR A 59 -1.52 -4.69 13.99
C THR A 59 -0.60 -4.66 15.21
N THR A 60 -1.18 -4.65 16.40
CA THR A 60 -0.46 -4.84 17.65
C THR A 60 -0.82 -6.20 18.24
N THR A 61 0.19 -7.02 18.49
CA THR A 61 0.09 -8.32 19.14
C THR A 61 0.69 -8.26 20.53
N GLY A 62 -0.13 -8.58 21.54
CA GLY A 62 0.27 -8.58 22.94
C GLY A 62 0.78 -9.95 23.42
N PRO A 63 1.24 -9.99 24.69
CA PRO A 63 1.63 -11.24 25.34
C PRO A 63 0.42 -12.19 25.40
N GLY A 64 0.61 -13.44 24.97
CA GLY A 64 -0.50 -14.40 24.84
C GLY A 64 -1.15 -14.45 23.45
N GLY A 65 -0.60 -13.72 22.46
CA GLY A 65 -0.98 -13.84 21.04
C GLY A 65 -2.22 -13.04 20.62
N GLN A 66 -2.90 -12.39 21.58
CA GLN A 66 -4.04 -11.53 21.30
C GLN A 66 -3.60 -10.34 20.45
N SER A 67 -4.37 -10.04 19.41
CA SER A 67 -4.01 -9.01 18.43
C SER A 67 -5.15 -8.03 18.19
N VAL A 68 -4.80 -6.77 17.93
CA VAL A 68 -5.73 -5.70 17.56
C VAL A 68 -5.20 -5.01 16.32
N THR A 69 -6.04 -4.92 15.29
CA THR A 69 -5.74 -4.20 14.04
C THR A 69 -6.44 -2.85 14.03
N ARG A 70 -5.74 -1.83 13.53
CA ARG A 70 -6.27 -0.48 13.33
C ARG A 70 -5.98 -0.04 11.90
N GLU A 71 -7.02 0.41 11.23
CA GLU A 71 -6.95 1.04 9.93
C GLU A 71 -7.09 2.56 10.11
N SER A 72 -6.31 3.32 9.35
CA SER A 72 -6.32 4.79 9.38
C SER A 72 -5.90 5.32 8.02
N GLY A 73 -6.51 6.41 7.58
CA GLY A 73 -6.15 7.05 6.33
C GLY A 73 -6.35 8.55 6.41
N GLY A 74 -5.71 9.26 5.49
CA GLY A 74 -5.86 10.70 5.35
C GLY A 74 -5.90 11.09 3.88
N HIS A 75 -6.67 12.12 3.58
CA HIS A 75 -6.71 12.76 2.26
C HIS A 75 -6.20 14.19 2.39
N TRP A 76 -5.45 14.64 1.40
CA TRP A 76 -4.91 15.98 1.28
C TRP A 76 -5.67 16.72 0.19
N ASP A 77 -6.17 17.90 0.52
CA ASP A 77 -6.67 18.83 -0.49
C ASP A 77 -5.48 19.42 -1.26
N PRO A 78 -5.36 19.21 -2.58
CA PRO A 78 -4.30 19.82 -3.37
C PRO A 78 -4.45 21.34 -3.51
N ALA A 79 -5.64 21.92 -3.29
CA ALA A 79 -5.89 23.35 -3.43
C ALA A 79 -5.33 24.18 -2.26
N THR A 80 -5.01 23.55 -1.13
CA THR A 80 -4.48 24.22 0.06
C THR A 80 -3.00 23.91 0.30
N ARG A 81 -2.29 23.40 -0.72
CA ARG A 81 -0.86 23.08 -0.66
C ARG A 81 0.02 24.20 -1.18
#